data_AF-A0A060X0Y9-F1
#
_entry.id   AF-A0A060X0Y9-F1
#
_cell.length_a   1.000
_cell.length_b   1.000
_cell.length_c   1.000
_cell.angle_alpha   90.00
_cell.angle_beta   90.00
_cell.angle_gamma   90.00
#
_symmetry.space_group_name_H-M   'P 1'
#
loop_
_entity.id
_entity.type
_entity.pdbx_description
1 polymer ?
#
loop_
_entity_poly.entity_id
_entity_poly.type
_entity_poly.pdbx_seq_one_letter_code
_entity_poly.pdbx_strand_id
1 'polypeptide(L)'
;MTFNQDFAYVARDKLTHVLKCHVFRCDTPAKNIATSMHDICSKIMAQRKSSKSSLNRLNTDPSKLADIPFQEFPAPKNELVQRFQVCYLGNVPVAKPVGMDLVNVALDTAMNSKVKEEWTSVTVNVASATLTIITAETEEVLSECRVRFLSFMGVGKDVHTFAFIMAEGPGDFICHMFWCEPNAASLSEAVQAACMLRYQKCLDARPPSTSSCLPGPPADSVARRVGSSVKKGVQSLLGSFKRSGSQTP
;
A
#
# COMPACT_ATOMS: atom_id res chain seq x y z
N MET A 1 14.45 16.70 5.61
CA MET A 1 13.20 17.13 4.91
C MET A 1 13.35 16.91 3.42
N THR A 2 12.90 15.77 2.90
CA THR A 2 12.80 15.54 1.45
C THR A 2 11.51 16.17 0.95
N PHE A 3 11.59 17.42 0.48
CA PHE A 3 10.49 18.02 -0.25
C PHE A 3 10.20 17.14 -1.47
N ASN A 4 8.94 16.80 -1.67
CA ASN A 4 8.46 16.03 -2.82
C ASN A 4 8.67 16.90 -4.08
N GLN A 5 9.87 16.81 -4.67
CA GLN A 5 10.36 17.64 -5.78
C GLN A 5 9.85 17.17 -7.15
N ASP A 6 9.28 15.98 -7.21
CA ASP A 6 8.75 15.45 -8.47
C ASP A 6 7.29 15.88 -8.63
N PHE A 7 7.01 16.58 -9.73
CA PHE A 7 5.66 16.94 -10.16
C PHE A 7 5.32 16.18 -11.44
N ALA A 8 4.11 15.64 -11.51
CA ALA A 8 3.64 14.99 -12.73
C ALA A 8 2.21 15.41 -13.07
N TYR A 9 1.93 15.54 -14.36
CA TYR A 9 0.58 15.67 -14.87
C TYR A 9 0.33 14.70 -16.03
N VAL A 10 -0.92 14.29 -16.20
CA VAL A 10 -1.34 13.43 -17.30
C VAL A 10 -2.08 14.27 -18.32
N ALA A 11 -1.65 14.20 -19.58
CA ALA A 11 -2.32 14.85 -20.70
C ALA A 11 -2.55 13.86 -21.83
N ARG A 12 -3.64 14.04 -22.58
CA ARG A 12 -3.89 13.26 -23.79
C ARG A 12 -2.98 13.77 -24.92
N ASP A 13 -2.19 12.87 -25.48
CA ASP A 13 -1.41 13.14 -26.68
C ASP A 13 -2.33 13.45 -27.86
N LYS A 14 -2.03 14.53 -28.60
CA LYS A 14 -2.90 15.01 -29.68
C LYS A 14 -2.90 14.11 -30.90
N LEU A 15 -1.81 13.37 -31.15
CA LEU A 15 -1.66 12.54 -32.34
C LEU A 15 -2.12 11.11 -32.07
N THR A 16 -1.70 10.53 -30.94
CA THR A 16 -1.97 9.13 -30.63
C THR A 16 -3.23 8.93 -29.79
N HIS A 17 -3.83 10.00 -29.27
CA HIS A 17 -4.94 9.95 -28.30
C HIS A 17 -4.64 9.19 -26.99
N VAL A 18 -3.39 8.77 -26.80
CA VAL A 18 -2.91 8.07 -25.60
C VAL A 18 -2.70 9.08 -24.47
N LEU A 19 -3.06 8.70 -23.24
CA LEU A 19 -2.71 9.47 -22.05
C LEU A 19 -1.20 9.33 -21.77
N LYS A 20 -0.47 10.44 -21.80
CA LYS A 20 0.94 10.51 -21.44
C LYS A 20 1.10 11.14 -20.06
N CYS A 21 1.91 10.50 -19.24
CA CYS A 21 2.38 11.08 -17.99
C CYS A 21 3.63 11.93 -18.29
N HIS A 22 3.61 13.18 -17.86
CA HIS A 22 4.75 14.10 -17.98
C HIS A 22 5.28 14.35 -16.57
N VAL A 23 6.50 13.93 -16.30
CA VAL A 23 7.16 14.02 -14.99
C VAL A 23 8.27 15.06 -15.06
N PHE A 24 8.31 15.96 -14.08
CA PHE A 24 9.27 17.05 -13.95
C PHE A 24 9.85 17.04 -12.56
N ARG A 25 11.14 17.36 -12.45
CA ARG A 25 11.76 17.69 -11.17
C ARG A 25 11.72 19.20 -11.02
N CYS A 26 11.15 19.68 -9.92
CA CYS A 26 10.85 21.08 -9.70
C CYS A 26 11.49 21.57 -8.39
N ASP A 27 12.03 22.79 -8.42
CA ASP A 27 12.54 23.47 -7.22
C ASP A 27 11.39 24.00 -6.33
N THR A 28 10.19 24.10 -6.89
CA THR A 28 8.96 24.47 -6.17
C THR A 28 8.27 23.21 -5.63
N PRO A 29 7.74 23.20 -4.38
CA PRO A 29 7.02 22.05 -3.85
C PRO A 29 5.88 21.60 -4.76
N ALA A 30 5.81 20.31 -5.09
CA ALA A 30 4.83 19.75 -6.04
C ALA A 30 3.37 20.11 -5.69
N LYS A 31 3.06 20.23 -4.40
CA LYS A 31 1.74 20.67 -3.90
C LYS A 31 1.34 22.04 -4.44
N ASN A 32 2.25 23.01 -4.46
CA ASN A 32 1.95 24.37 -4.91
C ASN A 32 1.68 24.40 -6.41
N ILE A 33 2.45 23.63 -7.18
CA ILE A 33 2.27 23.48 -8.63
C ILE A 33 0.90 22.83 -8.92
N ALA A 34 0.56 21.76 -8.20
CA ALA A 34 -0.72 21.06 -8.33
C ALA A 34 -1.92 21.98 -8.04
N THR A 35 -1.85 22.75 -6.95
CA THR A 35 -2.90 23.72 -6.58
C THR A 35 -3.06 24.80 -7.64
N SER A 36 -1.96 25.38 -8.12
CA SER A 36 -2.01 26.42 -9.16
C SER A 36 -2.62 25.90 -10.47
N MET A 37 -2.20 24.71 -10.93
CA MET A 37 -2.79 24.09 -12.13
C MET A 37 -4.27 23.76 -11.94
N HIS A 38 -4.66 23.27 -10.76
CA HIS A 38 -6.06 23.00 -10.45
C HIS A 38 -6.90 24.28 -10.55
N ASP A 39 -6.44 25.39 -9.98
CA ASP A 39 -7.14 26.67 -10.00
C ASP A 39 -7.29 27.22 -11.44
N ILE A 40 -6.23 27.13 -12.24
CA ILE A 40 -6.26 27.54 -13.65
C ILE A 40 -7.26 26.69 -14.44
N CYS A 41 -7.20 25.36 -14.30
CA CYS A 41 -8.13 24.45 -14.96
C CYS A 41 -9.58 24.70 -14.54
N SER A 42 -9.83 24.89 -13.25
CA SER A 42 -11.16 25.20 -12.70
C SER A 42 -11.71 26.52 -13.24
N LYS A 43 -10.87 27.58 -13.33
CA LYS A 43 -11.25 28.85 -13.96
C LYS A 43 -11.61 28.70 -15.43
N ILE A 44 -10.79 27.98 -16.21
CA ILE A 44 -11.07 27.73 -17.64
C ILE A 44 -12.38 26.94 -17.81
N MET A 45 -12.61 25.92 -16.99
CA MET A 45 -13.84 25.13 -17.03
C MET A 45 -15.07 25.96 -16.67
N ALA A 46 -14.97 26.83 -15.65
CA ALA A 46 -16.04 27.75 -15.27
C ALA A 46 -16.35 28.78 -16.35
N GLN A 47 -15.32 29.39 -16.97
CA GLN A 47 -15.48 30.34 -18.07
C GLN A 47 -16.13 29.69 -19.31
N ARG A 48 -15.80 28.43 -19.63
CA ARG A 48 -16.45 27.68 -20.72
C ARG A 48 -17.91 27.32 -20.42
N LYS A 49 -18.28 27.22 -19.14
CA LYS A 49 -19.67 27.00 -18.71
C LYS A 49 -20.49 28.29 -18.79
N SER A 50 -19.91 29.44 -18.47
CA SER A 50 -20.58 30.76 -18.57
C SER A 50 -20.60 31.32 -20.00
N SER A 51 -19.61 31.02 -20.85
CA SER A 51 -19.60 31.48 -22.24
C SER A 51 -20.67 30.77 -23.10
N LYS A 52 -21.12 29.57 -22.69
CA LYS A 52 -22.24 28.86 -23.33
C LYS A 52 -23.62 29.45 -23.01
N SER A 53 -23.76 30.30 -21.99
CA SER A 53 -25.03 30.95 -21.67
C SER A 53 -25.27 32.28 -22.39
N SER A 54 -24.28 32.79 -23.14
CA SER A 54 -24.36 34.17 -23.69
C SER A 54 -24.14 34.30 -25.21
N LEU A 55 -23.93 33.20 -25.97
CA LEU A 55 -23.95 33.24 -27.44
C LEU A 55 -24.68 32.01 -28.03
N ASN A 56 -25.80 32.28 -28.71
CA ASN A 56 -26.46 31.56 -29.83
C ASN A 56 -26.48 30.02 -29.80
N ARG A 57 -27.63 29.32 -29.76
CA ARG A 57 -28.83 29.37 -30.64
C ARG A 57 -28.59 29.24 -32.15
N LEU A 58 -27.44 28.78 -32.63
CA LEU A 58 -27.26 28.35 -34.03
C LEU A 58 -26.34 27.12 -34.11
N ASN A 59 -26.91 26.01 -34.59
CA ASN A 59 -26.29 24.80 -35.14
C ASN A 59 -24.81 24.58 -34.83
N THR A 60 -24.52 23.72 -33.85
CA THR A 60 -23.31 22.90 -33.89
C THR A 60 -23.69 21.51 -33.43
N ASP A 61 -23.53 20.55 -34.34
CA ASP A 61 -23.80 19.12 -34.16
C ASP A 61 -23.15 18.60 -32.85
N PRO A 62 -23.92 18.05 -31.89
CA PRO A 62 -23.40 17.51 -30.64
C PRO A 62 -22.53 16.25 -30.82
N SER A 63 -22.45 15.67 -32.03
CA SER A 63 -21.91 14.33 -32.27
C SER A 63 -20.37 14.18 -32.21
N LYS A 64 -19.60 15.23 -31.90
CA LYS A 64 -18.12 15.15 -31.85
C LYS A 64 -17.44 15.61 -30.56
N LEU A 65 -18.20 15.89 -29.49
CA LEU A 65 -17.57 15.93 -28.17
C LEU A 65 -17.47 14.48 -27.69
N ALA A 66 -16.31 13.86 -27.96
CA ALA A 66 -15.89 12.69 -27.22
C ALA A 66 -15.93 13.07 -25.73
N ASP A 67 -17.00 12.64 -25.07
CA ASP A 67 -17.19 12.71 -23.64
C ASP A 67 -16.02 11.95 -23.04
N ILE A 68 -14.97 12.69 -22.64
CA ILE A 68 -13.85 12.09 -21.92
C ILE A 68 -14.50 11.65 -20.62
N PRO A 69 -14.62 10.34 -20.34
CA PRO A 69 -15.12 9.92 -19.05
C PRO A 69 -14.20 10.59 -18.04
N PHE A 70 -14.79 11.42 -17.18
CA PHE A 70 -14.09 12.05 -16.07
C PHE A 70 -13.67 10.91 -15.15
N GLN A 71 -12.58 10.23 -15.49
CA GLN A 71 -11.97 9.25 -14.63
C GLN A 71 -11.28 10.07 -13.56
N GLU A 72 -12.01 10.26 -12.46
CA GLU A 72 -11.55 10.98 -11.29
C GLU A 72 -10.14 10.51 -10.96
N PHE A 73 -9.18 11.43 -11.13
CA PHE A 73 -7.79 11.16 -10.79
C PHE A 73 -7.80 10.84 -9.30
N PRO A 74 -7.35 9.66 -8.85
CA PRO A 74 -7.48 9.28 -7.45
C PRO A 74 -6.78 10.35 -6.62
N ALA A 75 -7.57 11.14 -5.88
CA ALA A 75 -7.03 12.05 -4.90
C ALA A 75 -6.11 11.24 -3.98
N PRO A 76 -5.00 11.82 -3.48
CA PRO A 76 -4.15 11.16 -2.49
C PRO A 76 -5.04 10.69 -1.34
N LYS A 77 -5.39 9.40 -1.35
CA LYS A 77 -6.18 8.82 -0.26
C LYS A 77 -5.27 8.93 0.94
N ASN A 78 -5.74 9.58 2.00
CA ASN A 78 -5.04 9.62 3.27
C ASN A 78 -4.74 8.17 3.68
N GLU A 79 -3.52 7.72 3.42
CA GLU A 79 -3.13 6.34 3.60
C GLU A 79 -3.05 6.12 5.10
N LEU A 80 -3.80 5.12 5.60
CA LEU A 80 -3.74 4.79 7.01
C LEU A 80 -2.33 4.25 7.31
N VAL A 81 -1.51 5.07 7.95
CA VAL A 81 -0.18 4.71 8.42
C VAL A 81 -0.27 4.37 9.90
N GLN A 82 0.00 3.10 10.23
CA GLN A 82 0.14 2.65 11.61
C GLN A 82 1.58 2.86 12.07
N ARG A 83 1.80 3.21 13.34
CA ARG A 83 3.13 3.50 13.90
C ARG A 83 3.39 2.61 15.10
N PHE A 84 4.56 2.00 15.14
CA PHE A 84 4.97 1.08 16.21
C PHE A 84 6.32 1.51 16.76
N GLN A 85 6.40 1.73 18.07
CA GLN A 85 7.66 1.99 18.77
C GLN A 85 8.26 0.65 19.18
N VAL A 86 9.46 0.35 18.69
CA VAL A 86 10.16 -0.93 18.89
C VAL A 86 11.66 -0.69 18.92
N CYS A 87 12.45 -1.68 19.34
CA CYS A 87 13.91 -1.62 19.21
C CYS A 87 14.34 -2.33 17.93
N TYR A 88 15.22 -1.70 17.16
CA TYR A 88 15.82 -2.26 15.96
C TYR A 88 17.10 -3.01 16.31
N LEU A 89 17.12 -4.30 15.99
CA LEU A 89 18.26 -5.18 16.23
C LEU A 89 19.28 -5.14 15.08
N GLY A 90 18.91 -4.49 13.97
CA GLY A 90 19.73 -4.38 12.78
C GLY A 90 19.18 -5.21 11.61
N ASN A 91 20.02 -5.39 10.61
CA ASN A 91 19.75 -6.28 9.49
C ASN A 91 20.98 -7.10 9.12
N VAL A 92 20.74 -8.26 8.51
CA VAL A 92 21.79 -9.15 8.01
C VAL A 92 21.42 -9.70 6.64
N PRO A 93 22.39 -9.92 5.74
CA PRO A 93 22.14 -10.65 4.50
C PRO A 93 21.82 -12.11 4.78
N VAL A 94 20.92 -12.68 3.98
CA VAL A 94 20.46 -14.06 4.16
C VAL A 94 20.44 -14.80 2.83
N ALA A 95 20.72 -16.11 2.87
CA ALA A 95 20.93 -16.89 1.64
C ALA A 95 19.64 -17.27 0.89
N LYS A 96 18.47 -17.14 1.53
CA LYS A 96 17.19 -17.59 0.98
C LYS A 96 16.09 -16.54 1.24
N PRO A 97 15.09 -16.43 0.34
CA PRO A 97 13.99 -15.48 0.50
C PRO A 97 13.01 -15.85 1.62
N VAL A 98 13.01 -17.12 2.06
CA VAL A 98 12.06 -17.68 3.02
C VAL A 98 12.76 -18.68 3.94
N GLY A 99 12.23 -18.83 5.15
CA GLY A 99 12.66 -19.88 6.09
C GLY A 99 12.65 -19.40 7.53
N MET A 100 11.85 -20.06 8.37
CA MET A 100 11.76 -19.70 9.79
C MET A 100 13.03 -20.04 10.55
N ASP A 101 13.72 -21.12 10.19
CA ASP A 101 15.02 -21.48 10.78
C ASP A 101 16.06 -20.40 10.55
N LEU A 102 16.08 -19.84 9.35
CA LEU A 102 16.98 -18.75 8.96
C LEU A 102 16.66 -17.46 9.73
N VAL A 103 15.37 -17.12 9.87
CA VAL A 103 14.93 -15.99 10.72
C VAL A 103 15.35 -16.20 12.17
N ASN A 104 15.11 -17.37 12.74
CA ASN A 104 15.47 -17.66 14.12
C ASN A 104 16.99 -17.60 14.34
N VAL A 105 17.80 -18.15 13.41
CA VAL A 105 19.26 -18.04 13.50
C VAL A 105 19.73 -16.58 13.47
N ALA A 106 19.15 -15.75 12.60
CA ALA A 106 19.48 -14.33 12.51
C ALA A 106 19.11 -13.59 13.81
N LEU A 107 17.90 -13.83 14.34
CA LEU A 107 17.43 -13.26 15.60
C LEU A 107 18.29 -13.70 16.78
N ASP A 108 18.55 -15.01 16.93
CA ASP A 108 19.40 -15.56 17.99
C ASP A 108 20.80 -14.93 17.94
N THR A 109 21.37 -14.74 16.74
CA THR A 109 22.67 -14.07 16.58
C THR A 109 22.60 -12.60 17.01
N ALA A 110 21.60 -11.85 16.56
CA ALA A 110 21.44 -10.43 16.89
C ALA A 110 21.27 -10.22 18.41
N MET A 111 20.44 -11.03 19.04
CA MET A 111 20.15 -11.01 20.48
C MET A 111 21.39 -11.32 21.34
N ASN A 112 22.29 -12.17 20.85
CA ASN A 112 23.54 -12.50 21.56
C ASN A 112 24.69 -11.53 21.25
N SER A 113 24.57 -10.70 20.21
CA SER A 113 25.65 -9.81 19.77
C SER A 113 25.71 -8.47 20.50
N LYS A 114 24.57 -7.99 21.00
CA LYS A 114 24.42 -6.68 21.66
C LYS A 114 23.60 -6.83 22.92
N VAL A 115 23.98 -6.11 23.96
CA VAL A 115 23.13 -5.94 25.14
C VAL A 115 21.90 -5.09 24.81
N LYS A 116 20.80 -5.28 25.53
CA LYS A 116 19.49 -4.67 25.21
C LYS A 116 19.55 -3.13 25.17
N GLU A 117 20.43 -2.54 25.98
CA GLU A 117 20.65 -1.09 26.08
C GLU A 117 21.29 -0.49 24.83
N GLU A 118 21.94 -1.31 23.98
CA GLU A 118 22.58 -0.86 22.73
C GLU A 118 21.67 -1.01 21.50
N TRP A 119 20.45 -1.52 21.67
CA TRP A 119 19.50 -1.61 20.56
C TRP A 119 18.92 -0.25 20.24
N THR A 120 18.85 0.06 18.94
CA THR A 120 18.41 1.38 18.48
C THR A 120 16.89 1.52 18.62
N SER A 121 16.42 2.52 19.36
CA SER A 121 14.98 2.80 19.45
C SER A 121 14.47 3.35 18.11
N VAL A 122 13.41 2.76 17.56
CA VAL A 122 12.86 3.14 16.26
C VAL A 122 11.33 3.23 16.28
N THR A 123 10.79 4.02 15.36
CA THR A 123 9.40 3.96 14.94
C THR A 123 9.29 3.23 13.60
N VAL A 124 8.52 2.15 13.55
CA VAL A 124 8.15 1.46 12.31
C VAL A 124 6.79 1.99 11.85
N ASN A 125 6.79 2.68 10.72
CA ASN A 125 5.59 3.12 10.03
C ASN A 125 5.15 2.05 9.04
N VAL A 126 3.94 1.51 9.21
CA VAL A 126 3.34 0.49 8.34
C VAL A 126 2.25 1.15 7.50
N ALA A 127 2.54 1.36 6.22
CA ALA A 127 1.59 1.80 5.20
C ALA A 127 1.19 0.62 4.29
N SER A 128 0.24 0.83 3.38
CA SER A 128 -0.28 -0.25 2.51
C SER A 128 0.71 -0.73 1.46
N ALA A 129 1.71 0.09 1.10
CA ALA A 129 2.72 -0.25 0.10
C ALA A 129 4.16 -0.24 0.62
N THR A 130 4.40 0.38 1.78
CA THR A 130 5.74 0.63 2.32
C THR A 130 5.76 0.44 3.83
N LEU A 131 6.88 -0.07 4.34
CA LEU A 131 7.28 -0.02 5.73
C LEU A 131 8.45 0.95 5.83
N THR A 132 8.47 1.83 6.82
CA THR A 132 9.58 2.75 7.03
C THR A 132 10.09 2.61 8.46
N ILE A 133 11.39 2.39 8.61
CA ILE A 133 12.06 2.30 9.91
C ILE A 133 12.74 3.65 10.16
N ILE A 134 12.35 4.34 11.22
CA ILE A 134 12.82 5.69 11.54
C ILE A 134 13.46 5.66 12.93
N THR A 135 14.68 6.15 13.09
CA THR A 135 15.28 6.25 14.43
C THR A 135 14.52 7.26 15.29
N ALA A 136 14.26 6.91 16.55
CA ALA A 136 13.58 7.78 17.50
C ALA A 136 14.45 8.98 17.93
N GLU A 137 15.77 8.88 17.77
CA GLU A 137 16.73 9.90 18.23
C GLU A 137 16.86 11.06 17.25
N THR A 138 17.02 10.75 15.94
CA THR A 138 17.29 11.77 14.91
C THR A 138 16.14 11.94 13.91
N GLU A 139 15.08 11.13 14.02
CA GLU A 139 13.98 11.04 13.04
C GLU A 139 14.45 10.72 11.60
N GLU A 140 15.66 10.18 11.44
CA GLU A 140 16.19 9.75 10.15
C GLU A 140 15.62 8.40 9.73
N VAL A 141 15.39 8.26 8.42
CA VAL A 141 14.93 6.99 7.83
C VAL A 141 16.11 6.04 7.73
N LEU A 142 16.10 4.98 8.54
CA LEU A 142 17.10 3.92 8.50
C LEU A 142 16.87 2.97 7.33
N SER A 143 15.60 2.69 7.00
CA SER A 143 15.22 1.86 5.86
C SER A 143 13.81 2.15 5.37
N GLU A 144 13.61 2.07 4.05
CA GLU A 144 12.30 2.06 3.40
C GLU A 144 12.09 0.71 2.69
N CYS A 145 11.25 -0.13 3.27
CA CYS A 145 11.00 -1.49 2.80
C CYS A 145 9.67 -1.53 2.02
N ARG A 146 9.71 -1.75 0.71
CA ARG A 146 8.47 -1.86 -0.09
C ARG A 146 7.82 -3.22 0.11
N VAL A 147 6.54 -3.23 0.52
CA VAL A 147 5.76 -4.44 0.83
C VAL A 147 5.78 -5.47 -0.32
N ARG A 148 5.86 -5.01 -1.58
CA ARG A 148 5.95 -5.90 -2.76
C ARG A 148 7.21 -6.77 -2.83
N PHE A 149 8.26 -6.42 -2.10
CA PHE A 149 9.54 -7.12 -2.06
C PHE A 149 9.78 -7.84 -0.73
N LEU A 150 8.83 -7.74 0.21
CA LEU A 150 8.85 -8.55 1.42
C LEU A 150 8.54 -9.99 1.03
N SER A 151 9.54 -10.87 1.13
CA SER A 151 9.46 -12.26 0.70
C SER A 151 9.04 -13.20 1.83
N PHE A 152 9.34 -12.84 3.08
CA PHE A 152 9.01 -13.62 4.26
C PHE A 152 8.93 -12.74 5.51
N MET A 153 8.17 -13.19 6.51
CA MET A 153 8.11 -12.57 7.84
C MET A 153 7.78 -13.62 8.89
N GLY A 154 8.21 -13.38 10.13
CA GLY A 154 7.94 -14.30 11.23
C GLY A 154 8.21 -13.67 12.59
N VAL A 155 7.45 -14.11 13.58
CA VAL A 155 7.77 -13.93 15.00
C VAL A 155 8.76 -15.04 15.37
N GLY A 156 9.85 -14.70 16.06
CA GLY A 156 10.86 -15.67 16.46
C GLY A 156 10.37 -16.64 17.53
N LYS A 157 11.28 -17.48 18.04
CA LYS A 157 10.98 -18.36 19.18
C LYS A 157 10.57 -17.55 20.42
N ASP A 158 11.20 -16.40 20.63
CA ASP A 158 10.79 -15.41 21.61
C ASP A 158 9.68 -14.54 21.02
N VAL A 159 8.55 -14.44 21.72
CA VAL A 159 7.36 -13.68 21.29
C VAL A 159 7.60 -12.18 21.13
N HIS A 160 8.67 -11.63 21.71
CA HIS A 160 9.05 -10.23 21.54
C HIS A 160 9.83 -9.99 20.25
N THR A 161 10.40 -11.05 19.66
CA THR A 161 11.23 -10.93 18.45
C THR A 161 10.41 -11.04 17.19
N PHE A 162 10.67 -10.14 16.25
CA PHE A 162 10.03 -10.11 14.94
C PHE A 162 11.06 -9.86 13.86
N ALA A 163 10.90 -10.51 12.71
CA ALA A 163 11.74 -10.24 11.56
C ALA A 163 10.97 -10.37 10.25
N PHE A 164 11.48 -9.69 9.23
CA PHE A 164 11.05 -9.89 7.85
C PHE A 164 12.23 -9.86 6.88
N ILE A 165 12.10 -10.57 5.77
CA ILE A 165 13.09 -10.69 4.71
C ILE A 165 12.61 -9.87 3.52
N MET A 166 13.49 -8.99 3.05
CA MET A 166 13.34 -8.18 1.85
C MET A 166 14.19 -8.77 0.72
N ALA A 167 13.63 -8.82 -0.48
CA ALA A 167 14.39 -9.07 -1.71
C ALA A 167 14.82 -7.74 -2.32
N GLU A 168 16.11 -7.42 -2.19
CA GLU A 168 16.71 -6.17 -2.74
C GLU A 168 17.14 -6.35 -4.21
N GLY A 169 17.45 -7.59 -4.60
CA GLY A 169 17.87 -7.93 -5.96
C GLY A 169 17.76 -9.45 -6.22
N PRO A 170 18.04 -9.91 -7.45
CA PRO A 170 18.06 -11.34 -7.75
C PRO A 170 19.12 -12.08 -6.92
N GLY A 171 18.68 -12.85 -5.93
CA GLY A 171 19.56 -13.58 -5.02
C GLY A 171 20.04 -12.78 -3.80
N ASP A 172 19.70 -11.48 -3.72
CA ASP A 172 20.08 -10.60 -2.61
C ASP A 172 18.89 -10.43 -1.66
N PHE A 173 19.03 -10.99 -0.46
CA PHE A 173 17.99 -10.95 0.57
C PHE A 173 18.54 -10.36 1.87
N ILE A 174 17.78 -9.45 2.47
CA ILE A 174 18.13 -8.79 3.72
C ILE A 174 17.06 -9.08 4.77
N CYS A 175 17.45 -9.60 5.93
CA CYS A 175 16.58 -9.84 7.06
C CYS A 175 16.66 -8.67 8.05
N HIS A 176 15.56 -7.95 8.24
CA HIS A 176 15.42 -6.90 9.25
C HIS A 176 14.82 -7.47 10.53
N MET A 177 15.34 -7.08 11.69
CA MET A 177 15.01 -7.71 12.98
C MET A 177 14.66 -6.66 14.03
N PHE A 178 13.67 -6.97 14.86
CA PHE A 178 13.09 -6.06 15.84
C PHE A 178 12.79 -6.78 17.15
N TRP A 179 12.86 -6.01 18.23
CA TRP A 179 12.34 -6.37 19.55
C TRP A 179 11.13 -5.49 19.88
N CYS A 180 10.02 -6.12 20.24
CA CYS A 180 8.72 -5.48 20.45
C CYS A 180 8.23 -5.71 21.88
N GLU A 181 7.74 -4.65 22.52
CA GLU A 181 7.09 -4.71 23.83
C GLU A 181 5.59 -4.42 23.68
N PRO A 182 4.69 -5.16 24.36
CA PRO A 182 4.95 -6.32 25.23
C PRO A 182 5.18 -7.62 24.44
N ASN A 183 5.02 -7.61 23.11
CA ASN A 183 5.35 -8.71 22.20
C ASN A 183 5.20 -8.22 20.74
N ALA A 184 5.53 -9.08 19.79
CA ALA A 184 5.50 -8.79 18.36
C ALA A 184 4.12 -8.88 17.69
N ALA A 185 3.03 -9.20 18.41
CA ALA A 185 1.74 -9.49 17.80
C ALA A 185 1.21 -8.30 16.97
N SER A 186 1.20 -7.10 17.53
CA SER A 186 0.63 -5.92 16.87
C SER A 186 1.40 -5.52 15.61
N LEU A 187 2.74 -5.51 15.68
CA LEU A 187 3.59 -5.19 14.53
C LEU A 187 3.48 -6.26 13.44
N SER A 188 3.55 -7.54 13.80
CA SER A 188 3.46 -8.64 12.84
C SER A 188 2.08 -8.70 12.16
N GLU A 189 0.98 -8.48 12.90
CA GLU A 189 -0.36 -8.39 12.32
C GLU A 189 -0.49 -7.22 11.34
N ALA A 190 0.07 -6.05 11.68
CA ALA A 190 0.02 -4.89 10.81
C ALA A 190 0.80 -5.11 9.50
N VAL A 191 2.00 -5.69 9.58
CA VAL A 191 2.81 -6.02 8.39
C VAL A 191 2.12 -7.09 7.54
N GLN A 192 1.53 -8.11 8.18
CA GLN A 192 0.76 -9.14 7.48
C GLN A 192 -0.45 -8.53 6.75
N ALA A 193 -1.20 -7.65 7.42
CA ALA A 193 -2.34 -6.95 6.84
C ALA A 193 -1.93 -6.08 5.64
N ALA A 194 -0.79 -5.37 5.74
CA ALA A 194 -0.24 -4.60 4.63
C ALA A 194 0.10 -5.51 3.43
N CYS A 195 0.74 -6.65 3.66
CA CYS A 195 1.03 -7.65 2.61
C CYS A 195 -0.24 -8.16 1.94
N MET A 196 -1.26 -8.50 2.73
CA MET A 196 -2.55 -8.98 2.22
C MET A 196 -3.28 -7.93 1.38
N LEU A 197 -3.34 -6.68 1.87
CA LEU A 197 -3.95 -5.57 1.13
C LEU A 197 -3.20 -5.28 -0.17
N ARG A 198 -1.87 -5.33 -0.14
CA ARG A 198 -1.05 -5.11 -1.34
C ARG A 198 -1.29 -6.19 -2.38
N TYR A 199 -1.36 -7.44 -1.94
CA TYR A 199 -1.68 -8.59 -2.80
C TYR A 199 -3.06 -8.42 -3.45
N GLN A 200 -4.09 -8.10 -2.67
CA GLN A 200 -5.44 -7.88 -3.19
C GLN A 200 -5.48 -6.74 -4.22
N LYS A 201 -4.85 -5.59 -3.93
CA LYS A 201 -4.75 -4.46 -4.88
C LYS A 201 -4.09 -4.86 -6.20
N CYS A 202 -3.11 -5.76 -6.18
CA CYS A 202 -2.46 -6.26 -7.40
C CYS A 202 -3.39 -7.16 -8.22
N LEU A 203 -4.24 -7.95 -7.56
CA LEU A 203 -5.24 -8.78 -8.24
C LEU A 203 -6.33 -7.90 -8.88
N ASP A 204 -6.84 -6.91 -8.13
CA ASP A 204 -7.92 -6.03 -8.59
C ASP A 204 -7.50 -5.10 -9.74
N ALA A 205 -6.22 -4.72 -9.79
CA ALA A 205 -5.66 -3.91 -10.86
C ALA A 205 -5.52 -4.67 -12.20
N ARG A 206 -5.75 -6.00 -12.21
CA ARG A 206 -5.77 -6.77 -13.46
C ARG A 206 -7.06 -6.42 -14.23
N PRO A 207 -6.97 -5.98 -15.50
CA PRO A 207 -8.17 -5.74 -16.30
C PRO A 207 -9.02 -7.02 -16.35
N PRO A 208 -10.37 -6.93 -16.43
CA PRO A 208 -11.21 -8.10 -16.58
C PRO A 208 -10.81 -8.82 -17.86
N SER A 209 -10.04 -9.90 -17.70
CA SER A 209 -9.76 -10.83 -18.79
C SER A 209 -11.10 -11.46 -19.17
N THR A 210 -11.50 -11.28 -20.42
CA THR A 210 -12.48 -12.16 -21.07
C THR A 210 -12.13 -13.60 -20.72
N SER A 211 -13.08 -14.30 -20.09
CA SER A 211 -13.03 -15.69 -19.65
C SER A 211 -11.91 -16.56 -20.25
N SER A 212 -10.97 -17.00 -19.44
CA SER A 212 -10.25 -18.25 -19.70
C SER A 212 -9.98 -18.97 -18.38
N CYS A 213 -10.49 -20.20 -18.30
CA CYS A 213 -10.38 -21.09 -17.16
C CYS A 213 -8.91 -21.36 -16.84
N LEU A 214 -8.46 -20.92 -15.67
CA LEU A 214 -7.25 -21.46 -15.05
C LEU A 214 -7.68 -22.37 -13.88
N PRO A 215 -7.03 -23.53 -13.70
CA PRO A 215 -7.30 -24.42 -12.58
C PRO A 215 -7.00 -23.70 -11.26
N GLY A 216 -7.87 -23.93 -10.27
CA GLY A 216 -7.80 -23.30 -8.96
C GLY A 216 -6.49 -23.63 -8.22
N PRO A 217 -6.06 -22.77 -7.29
CA PRO A 217 -4.77 -22.90 -6.64
C PRO A 217 -4.74 -24.13 -5.70
N PRO A 218 -3.55 -24.74 -5.47
CA PRO A 218 -3.39 -25.98 -4.70
C PRO A 218 -3.86 -25.85 -3.23
N ALA A 219 -4.11 -27.00 -2.59
CA ALA A 219 -4.75 -27.15 -1.27
C ALA A 219 -4.19 -26.21 -0.16
N ASP A 220 -2.90 -25.90 -0.20
CA ASP A 220 -2.20 -25.17 0.87
C ASP A 220 -1.90 -23.70 0.57
N SER A 221 -2.57 -23.11 -0.42
CA SER A 221 -2.33 -21.72 -0.81
C SER A 221 -3.14 -20.70 0.01
N VAL A 222 -2.48 -19.61 0.43
CA VAL A 222 -3.06 -18.45 1.14
C VAL A 222 -4.31 -17.90 0.44
N ALA A 223 -4.36 -18.01 -0.89
CA ALA A 223 -5.49 -17.64 -1.73
C ALA A 223 -6.82 -18.33 -1.35
N ARG A 224 -6.81 -19.59 -0.89
CA ARG A 224 -8.04 -20.29 -0.44
C ARG A 224 -8.52 -19.82 0.93
N ARG A 225 -7.61 -19.49 1.84
CA ARG A 225 -7.95 -19.02 3.20
C ARG A 225 -8.69 -17.67 3.11
N VAL A 226 -8.22 -16.75 2.25
CA VAL A 226 -8.89 -15.48 1.94
C VAL A 226 -10.28 -15.70 1.29
N GLY A 227 -10.39 -16.62 0.33
CA GLY A 227 -11.68 -16.94 -0.31
C GLY A 227 -12.74 -17.48 0.66
N SER A 228 -12.34 -18.18 1.73
CA SER A 228 -13.26 -18.73 2.75
C SER A 228 -13.75 -17.67 3.75
N SER A 229 -12.89 -16.72 4.15
CA SER A 229 -13.26 -15.65 5.10
C SER A 229 -14.20 -14.63 4.47
N VAL A 230 -14.04 -14.30 3.19
CA VAL A 230 -14.95 -13.40 2.46
C VAL A 230 -16.34 -14.02 2.26
N LYS A 231 -16.42 -15.33 1.96
CA LYS A 231 -17.71 -16.03 1.80
C LYS A 231 -18.51 -16.12 3.11
N LYS A 232 -17.84 -16.27 4.26
CA LYS A 232 -18.52 -16.32 5.58
C LYS A 232 -19.02 -14.95 6.05
N GLY A 233 -18.34 -13.86 5.70
CA GLY A 233 -18.78 -12.50 6.06
C GLY A 233 -20.07 -12.05 5.37
N VAL A 234 -20.32 -12.50 4.14
CA VAL A 234 -21.53 -12.12 3.37
C VAL A 234 -22.77 -12.90 3.81
N GLN A 235 -22.62 -14.12 4.34
CA GLN A 235 -23.76 -14.90 4.86
C GLN A 235 -24.24 -14.43 6.24
N SER A 236 -23.37 -13.82 7.06
CA SER A 236 -23.74 -13.40 8.42
C SER A 236 -24.54 -12.09 8.48
N LEU A 237 -24.54 -11.28 7.42
CA LEU A 237 -25.25 -9.99 7.39
C LEU A 237 -26.69 -10.09 6.87
N LEU A 238 -27.08 -11.23 6.28
CA LEU A 238 -28.44 -11.46 5.74
C LEU A 238 -29.33 -12.32 6.67
N GLY A 239 -28.82 -12.75 7.83
CA GLY A 239 -29.52 -13.67 8.75
C GLY A 239 -30.25 -13.03 9.94
N SER A 240 -30.04 -11.75 10.25
CA SER A 240 -30.56 -11.11 11.47
C SER A 240 -31.78 -10.22 11.22
N PHE A 241 -32.83 -10.76 10.59
CA PHE A 241 -34.19 -10.20 10.65
C PHE A 241 -35.22 -11.32 10.50
N LYS A 242 -35.51 -12.07 11.58
CA LYS A 242 -36.81 -12.74 11.76
C LYS A 242 -37.01 -13.30 13.19
N ARG A 243 -37.99 -12.69 13.87
CA ARG A 243 -38.93 -13.22 14.87
C ARG A 243 -38.39 -13.83 16.18
N SER A 244 -38.48 -13.04 17.25
CA SER A 244 -38.90 -13.51 18.56
C SER A 244 -40.45 -13.49 18.63
N GLY A 245 -41.06 -14.67 18.56
CA GLY A 245 -42.48 -14.92 18.83
C GLY A 245 -42.58 -16.02 19.87
N SER A 246 -43.35 -15.75 20.91
CA SER A 246 -43.44 -16.44 22.19
C SER A 246 -43.99 -17.87 22.17
N GLN A 247 -43.57 -18.57 23.23
CA GLN A 247 -43.98 -19.85 23.83
C GLN A 247 -45.30 -20.53 23.41
N THR A 248 -45.13 -21.85 23.30
CA THR A 248 -46.01 -23.04 23.29
C THR A 248 -47.06 -23.11 24.44
N PRO A 249 -48.02 -24.06 24.36
CA PRO A 249 -49.43 -23.88 24.72
C PRO A 249 -49.74 -23.76 26.22
#